data_AF-A0A2T6M6Z5-F1
#
_entry.id   AF-A0A2T6M6Z5-F1
#
_cell.length_a   1.000
_cell.length_b   1.000
_cell.length_c   1.000
_cell.angle_alpha   90.00
_cell.angle_beta   90.00
_cell.angle_gamma   90.00
#
_symmetry.space_group_name_H-M   'P 1'
#
loop_
_entity.id
_entity.type
_entity.pdbx_description
1 polymer ?
#
loop_
_entity_poly.entity_id
_entity_poly.type
_entity_poly.pdbx_seq_one_letter_code
_entity_poly.pdbx_strand_id
1 'polypeptide(L)'
;MVPAAVTPALSRQDWLAAHVGAHDADTIGCRAPAMPDHAKTRLQRWMTRLFGDNAPMPLADPRLEAVRRFACATRAGRLPDGTLIGELHQRGLDDAELAAIARFAA
;
A
#
# COMPACT_ATOMS: atom_id res chain seq x y z
N MET A 1 2.36 -0.90 37.86
CA MET A 1 3.33 -0.35 36.89
C MET A 1 3.07 -1.02 35.55
N VAL A 2 2.39 -0.33 34.64
CA VAL A 2 2.18 -0.82 33.27
C VAL A 2 3.46 -0.50 32.48
N PRO A 3 4.11 -1.46 31.83
CA PRO A 3 5.29 -1.15 31.02
C PRO A 3 4.85 -0.23 29.87
N ALA A 4 5.60 0.85 29.67
CA ALA A 4 5.49 1.68 28.49
C ALA A 4 5.72 0.78 27.27
N ALA A 5 4.66 0.54 26.50
CA ALA A 5 4.77 -0.16 25.23
C ALA A 5 5.74 0.66 24.37
N VAL A 6 6.93 0.10 24.11
CA VAL A 6 7.84 0.63 23.09
C VAL A 6 7.04 0.56 21.81
N THR A 7 6.55 1.72 21.38
CA THR A 7 5.79 1.84 20.15
C THR A 7 6.78 1.47 19.06
N PRO A 8 6.51 0.45 18.24
CA PRO A 8 7.44 0.13 17.18
C PRO A 8 7.53 1.35 16.25
N ALA A 9 8.77 1.72 15.91
CA ALA A 9 9.11 3.06 15.46
C ALA A 9 8.79 3.23 13.97
N LEU A 10 7.50 3.14 13.61
CA LEU A 10 7.01 3.55 12.30
C LEU A 10 7.51 4.97 12.03
N SER A 11 8.27 5.08 10.94
CA SER A 11 8.84 6.36 10.55
C SER A 11 7.76 7.29 10.02
N ARG A 12 8.07 8.58 9.92
CA ARG A 12 7.18 9.55 9.25
C ARG A 12 6.85 9.13 7.81
N GLN A 13 7.79 8.47 7.13
CA GLN A 13 7.59 8.02 5.75
C GLN A 13 6.58 6.87 5.68
N ASP A 14 6.59 5.94 6.64
CA ASP A 14 5.60 4.87 6.71
C ASP A 14 4.19 5.44 6.92
N TRP A 15 4.04 6.44 7.79
CA TRP A 15 2.76 7.13 7.99
C TRP A 15 2.28 7.89 6.76
N LEU A 16 3.18 8.56 6.03
CA LEU A 16 2.85 9.21 4.77
C LEU A 16 2.39 8.20 3.72
N ALA A 17 3.08 7.06 3.60
CA ALA A 17 2.69 6.00 2.68
C ALA A 17 1.32 5.41 3.04
N ALA A 18 1.05 5.20 4.34
CA ALA A 18 -0.24 4.74 4.81
C ALA A 18 -1.36 5.76 4.50
N HIS A 19 -1.10 7.05 4.69
CA HIS A 19 -2.04 8.12 4.36
C HIS A 19 -2.36 8.16 2.86
N VAL A 20 -1.35 8.06 2.00
CA VAL A 20 -1.54 7.98 0.54
C VAL A 20 -2.40 6.77 0.19
N GLY A 21 -2.11 5.60 0.77
CA GLY A 21 -2.89 4.38 0.53
C GLY A 21 -4.35 4.51 0.93
N ALA A 22 -4.64 5.07 2.11
CA ALA A 22 -6.01 5.33 2.54
C ALA A 22 -6.72 6.35 1.63
N HIS A 23 -6.02 7.40 1.21
CA HIS A 23 -6.56 8.39 0.28
C HIS A 23 -6.85 7.81 -1.12
N ASP A 24 -6.00 6.91 -1.61
CA ASP A 24 -6.21 6.22 -2.88
C ASP A 24 -7.48 5.38 -2.85
N ALA A 25 -7.75 4.70 -1.72
CA ALA A 25 -8.98 3.91 -1.55
C ALA A 25 -10.24 4.78 -1.72
N ASP A 26 -10.22 5.99 -1.16
CA ASP A 26 -11.35 6.92 -1.19
C ASP A 26 -11.51 7.63 -2.56
N THR A 27 -10.43 7.81 -3.34
CA THR A 27 -10.45 8.63 -4.57
C THR A 27 -10.46 7.82 -5.87
N ILE A 28 -9.54 6.87 -6.02
CA ILE A 28 -9.30 6.13 -7.27
C ILE A 28 -9.53 4.61 -7.11
N GLY A 29 -9.81 4.18 -5.88
CA GLY A 29 -9.85 2.78 -5.46
C GLY A 29 -8.45 2.18 -5.37
N CYS A 30 -8.34 1.03 -4.71
CA CYS A 30 -7.07 0.29 -4.57
C CYS A 30 -6.59 -0.36 -5.87
N ARG A 31 -6.27 0.48 -6.86
CA ARG A 31 -5.68 0.07 -8.13
C ARG A 31 -4.23 -0.30 -7.91
N ALA A 32 -3.80 -1.36 -8.59
CA ALA A 32 -2.39 -1.69 -8.68
C ALA A 32 -1.62 -0.54 -9.36
N PRO A 33 -0.36 -0.29 -8.97
CA PRO A 33 0.48 0.72 -9.60
C PRO A 33 0.66 0.43 -11.10
N ALA A 34 1.01 1.48 -11.85
CA ALA A 34 1.25 1.38 -13.28
C ALA A 34 2.26 0.27 -13.60
N MET A 35 1.82 -0.75 -14.35
CA MET A 35 2.72 -1.80 -14.83
C MET A 35 3.58 -1.27 -15.97
N PRO A 36 4.83 -1.73 -16.11
CA PRO A 36 5.65 -1.35 -17.26
C PRO A 36 5.06 -1.92 -18.56
N ASP A 37 5.24 -1.21 -19.68
CA ASP A 37 4.55 -1.51 -20.94
C ASP A 37 4.85 -2.90 -21.54
N HIS A 38 5.98 -3.51 -21.16
CA HIS A 38 6.34 -4.86 -21.57
C HIS A 38 5.51 -5.94 -20.85
N ALA A 39 4.96 -5.64 -19.68
CA ALA A 39 4.06 -6.53 -18.93
C ALA A 39 2.58 -6.35 -19.32
N LYS A 40 2.23 -5.29 -20.05
CA LYS A 40 0.85 -5.02 -20.49
C LYS A 40 0.45 -5.90 -21.68
N THR A 41 -0.75 -6.46 -21.64
CA THR A 41 -1.33 -7.16 -22.79
C THR A 41 -1.60 -6.21 -23.97
N ARG A 42 -1.77 -6.76 -25.18
CA ARG A 42 -2.05 -5.95 -26.38
C ARG A 42 -3.34 -5.12 -26.24
N LEU A 43 -4.38 -5.69 -25.64
CA LEU A 43 -5.65 -5.02 -25.36
C LEU A 43 -5.44 -3.87 -24.37
N GLN A 44 -4.74 -4.13 -23.27
CA GLN A 44 -4.49 -3.15 -22.21
C GLN A 44 -3.69 -1.96 -22.73
N ARG A 45 -2.64 -2.19 -23.55
CA ARG A 45 -1.90 -1.11 -24.22
C ARG A 45 -2.79 -0.24 -25.11
N TRP A 46 -3.72 -0.84 -25.84
CA TRP A 46 -4.64 -0.10 -26.70
C TRP A 46 -5.61 0.75 -25.89
N MET A 47 -6.16 0.20 -24.80
CA MET A 47 -7.02 0.95 -23.89
C MET A 47 -6.28 2.12 -23.22
N THR A 48 -5.05 1.91 -22.73
CA THR A 48 -4.22 2.98 -22.17
C THR A 48 -3.95 4.09 -23.19
N ARG A 49 -3.79 3.75 -24.47
CA ARG A 49 -3.54 4.74 -25.53
C ARG A 49 -4.76 5.62 -25.83
N LEU A 50 -5.98 5.11 -25.62
CA LEU A 50 -7.22 5.83 -25.92
C LEU A 50 -7.76 6.60 -24.71
N PHE A 51 -7.63 6.05 -23.50
CA PHE A 51 -8.20 6.61 -22.28
C PHE A 51 -7.16 7.21 -21.33
N GLY A 52 -5.86 7.10 -21.67
CA GLY A 52 -4.75 7.48 -20.80
C GLY A 52 -4.41 6.40 -19.76
N ASP A 53 -3.26 6.56 -19.11
CA ASP A 53 -2.89 5.77 -17.93
C ASP A 53 -3.09 6.62 -16.67
N ASN A 54 -4.15 6.33 -15.91
CA ASN A 54 -4.37 6.94 -14.59
C ASN A 54 -3.98 5.97 -13.47
N ALA A 55 -3.17 4.96 -13.77
CA ALA A 55 -2.61 4.11 -12.73
C ALA A 55 -1.63 4.92 -11.90
N PRO A 56 -1.71 4.85 -10.57
CA PRO A 56 -0.81 5.61 -9.74
C PRO A 56 0.64 5.14 -9.95
N MET A 57 1.57 6.10 -9.88
CA MET A 57 2.99 5.76 -9.84
C MET A 57 3.31 4.99 -8.56
N PRO A 58 4.15 3.94 -8.62
CA PRO A 58 4.65 3.28 -7.42
C PRO A 58 5.58 4.23 -6.65
N LEU A 59 5.59 4.11 -5.32
CA LEU A 59 6.61 4.78 -4.51
C LEU A 59 8.01 4.21 -4.83
N ALA A 60 9.02 5.07 -4.71
CA ALA A 60 10.42 4.70 -4.99
C ALA A 60 10.95 3.62 -4.04
N ASP A 61 10.47 3.62 -2.80
CA ASP A 61 10.84 2.60 -1.80
C ASP A 61 9.81 1.44 -1.85
N PRO A 62 10.25 0.20 -2.11
CA PRO A 62 9.36 -0.96 -2.17
C PRO A 62 8.69 -1.29 -0.83
N ARG A 63 9.30 -0.96 0.31
CA ARG A 63 8.68 -1.08 1.63
C ARG A 63 7.50 -0.12 1.76
N LEU A 64 7.71 1.15 1.43
CA LEU A 64 6.66 2.16 1.51
C LEU A 64 5.52 1.88 0.52
N GLU A 65 5.82 1.37 -0.67
CA GLU A 65 4.79 0.93 -1.62
C GLU A 65 3.96 -0.24 -1.07
N ALA A 66 4.57 -1.19 -0.36
CA ALA A 66 3.82 -2.25 0.32
C ALA A 66 2.94 -1.71 1.45
N VAL A 67 3.44 -0.75 2.25
CA VAL A 67 2.66 -0.08 3.31
C VAL A 67 1.45 0.64 2.72
N ARG A 68 1.66 1.37 1.62
CA ARG A 68 0.58 2.02 0.87
C ARG A 68 -0.48 1.03 0.39
N ARG A 69 -0.08 -0.07 -0.25
CA ARG A 69 -1.00 -1.12 -0.73
C ARG A 69 -1.79 -1.74 0.43
N PHE A 70 -1.13 -1.99 1.55
CA PHE A 70 -1.76 -2.53 2.77
C PHE A 70 -2.80 -1.56 3.33
N ALA A 71 -2.43 -0.30 3.54
CA ALA A 71 -3.34 0.72 4.04
C ALA A 71 -4.55 0.94 3.13
N CYS A 72 -4.35 0.92 1.81
CA CYS A 72 -5.45 0.99 0.86
C CYS A 72 -6.41 -0.19 1.03
N ALA A 73 -5.88 -1.42 1.05
CA ALA A 73 -6.71 -2.62 1.22
C ALA A 73 -7.51 -2.57 2.53
N THR A 74 -6.88 -2.15 3.63
CA THR A 74 -7.54 -1.96 4.93
C THR A 74 -8.66 -0.93 4.85
N ARG A 75 -8.41 0.25 4.29
CA ARG A 75 -9.42 1.32 4.13
C ARG A 75 -10.61 0.88 3.28
N ALA A 76 -10.33 0.09 2.24
CA ALA A 76 -11.35 -0.48 1.36
C ALA A 76 -12.14 -1.65 1.99
N GLY A 77 -11.87 -2.01 3.26
CA GLY A 77 -12.51 -3.12 3.96
C GLY A 77 -12.13 -4.50 3.40
N ARG A 78 -11.03 -4.60 2.65
CA ARG A 78 -10.54 -5.85 2.07
C ARG A 78 -9.55 -6.50 3.02
N LEU A 79 -9.59 -7.82 3.13
CA LEU A 79 -8.51 -8.53 3.83
C LEU A 79 -7.21 -8.38 3.03
N PRO A 80 -6.13 -7.85 3.63
CA PRO A 80 -4.82 -7.84 3.00
C PRO A 80 -4.39 -9.29 2.74
N ASP A 81 -3.85 -9.55 1.56
CA ASP A 81 -3.35 -10.88 1.21
C ASP A 81 -2.21 -11.29 2.14
N GLY A 82 -2.17 -12.56 2.53
CA GLY A 82 -1.09 -13.13 3.35
C GLY A 82 0.29 -13.00 2.67
N THR A 83 0.32 -12.96 1.33
CA THR A 83 1.57 -12.67 0.60
C THR A 83 2.07 -11.26 0.87
N LEU A 84 1.19 -10.25 0.89
CA LEU A 84 1.53 -8.85 1.19
C LEU A 84 1.97 -8.66 2.63
N ILE A 85 1.31 -9.35 3.57
CA ILE A 85 1.70 -9.36 4.99
C ILE A 85 3.11 -9.97 5.14
N GLY A 86 3.36 -11.13 4.50
CA GLY A 86 4.68 -11.74 4.47
C GLY A 86 5.75 -10.84 3.84
N GLU A 87 5.40 -10.12 2.76
CA GLU A 87 6.25 -9.12 2.10
C GLU A 87 6.66 -7.99 3.04
N LEU A 88 5.73 -7.50 3.87
CA LEU A 88 5.98 -6.45 4.85
C LEU A 88 6.87 -6.93 6.00
N HIS A 89 6.66 -8.16 6.48
CA HIS A 89 7.53 -8.77 7.48
C HIS A 89 8.97 -8.96 6.98
N GLN A 90 9.14 -9.41 5.72
CA GLN A 90 10.47 -9.52 5.11
C GLN A 90 11.18 -8.17 5.01
N ARG A 91 10.43 -7.07 4.96
CA ARG A 91 10.96 -5.69 4.97
C ARG A 91 11.04 -5.07 6.37
N GLY A 92 10.94 -5.90 7.40
CA GLY A 92 11.16 -5.51 8.78
C GLY A 92 10.00 -4.73 9.38
N LEU A 93 8.76 -4.96 8.95
CA LEU A 93 7.58 -4.57 9.73
C LEU A 93 7.12 -5.72 10.62
N ASP A 94 6.82 -5.43 11.88
CA ASP A 94 6.23 -6.42 12.80
C ASP A 94 4.70 -6.35 12.84
N ASP A 95 4.06 -7.33 13.50
CA ASP A 95 2.61 -7.39 13.63
C ASP A 95 2.01 -6.18 14.35
N ALA A 96 2.74 -5.59 15.30
CA ALA A 96 2.27 -4.44 16.06
C ALA A 96 2.27 -3.17 15.20
N GLU A 97 3.26 -3.00 14.33
CA GLU A 97 3.33 -1.95 13.31
C GLU A 97 2.23 -2.10 12.28
N LEU A 98 2.02 -3.32 11.76
CA LEU A 98 0.94 -3.59 10.82
C LEU A 98 -0.43 -3.32 11.45
N ALA A 99 -0.63 -3.72 12.70
CA ALA A 99 -1.85 -3.40 13.45
C ALA A 99 -2.02 -1.90 13.69
N ALA A 100 -0.92 -1.14 13.86
CA ALA A 100 -0.97 0.32 13.99
C ALA A 100 -1.35 1.01 12.68
N ILE A 101 -0.76 0.58 11.55
CA ILE A 101 -1.12 1.05 10.21
C ILE A 101 -2.58 0.72 9.92
N ALA A 102 -3.03 -0.50 10.24
CA ALA A 102 -4.40 -0.92 10.00
C ALA A 102 -5.40 -0.06 10.78
N ARG A 103 -5.14 0.23 12.06
CA ARG A 103 -5.97 1.13 12.87
C ARG A 103 -5.99 2.56 12.35
N PHE A 104 -4.89 3.04 11.79
CA PHE A 104 -4.82 4.38 11.19
C PHE A 104 -5.59 4.47 9.88
N ALA A 105 -5.54 3.41 9.07
CA ALA A 105 -6.15 3.36 7.74
C ALA A 105 -7.62 2.90 7.72
N ALA A 106 -8.18 2.46 8.85
CA ALA A 106 -9.56 1.99 8.98
C ALA A 106 -10.58 3.15 9.01
#